data_AF-A0A8H6C667-F1
#
_entry.id   AF-A0A8H6C667-F1
#
_cell.length_a   1.000
_cell.length_b   1.000
_cell.length_c   1.000
_cell.angle_alpha   90.00
_cell.angle_beta   90.00
_cell.angle_gamma   90.00
#
_symmetry.space_group_name_H-M   'P 1'
#
loop_
_entity.id
_entity.type
_entity.pdbx_description
1 polymer ?
#
loop_
_entity_poly.entity_id
_entity_poly.type
_entity_poly.pdbx_seq_one_letter_code
_entity_poly.pdbx_strand_id
1 'polypeptide(L)'
;MQIEKVQPKAYFDITNGSKKLGRAVFELYDDLAPKATENFLNLCKGITLNDKTYSYQDTIFDKVIKNFMIQGGSLNANVSTIYGDQGINKPIPGENLSDDLSHPFKLCMANNGDVNCNGSQFFITTSKQSHMAGKYSVFGHVIHGKSIIREIERVKTNKDDVPESNVVIDQCGVWTDDMPVPIFNASYDTIGGDIYEEYPEDDNSNFNQESTEEAFSVASKIKESGTLVFKKGDKENARFKYIKALRYIMEFIPDPDQDPEWYKKFIDLKKKTYLNLSLCCLQLKDYHRCIDYCSYYWIWMTQYLRNKTRQRHCSEKVQLTLVSKI
;
A
#
# COMPACT_ATOMS: atom_id res chain seq x y z
N MET A 1 -6.98 -36.07 -2.73
CA MET A 1 -6.00 -34.99 -2.96
C MET A 1 -6.67 -33.99 -3.88
N GLN A 2 -7.20 -32.90 -3.33
CA GLN A 2 -7.67 -31.78 -4.15
C GLN A 2 -6.41 -31.10 -4.68
N ILE A 3 -6.23 -31.12 -5.99
CA ILE A 3 -5.15 -30.37 -6.64
C ILE A 3 -5.69 -28.94 -6.73
N GLU A 4 -5.26 -28.06 -5.83
CA GLU A 4 -5.56 -26.63 -5.95
C GLU A 4 -4.94 -26.12 -7.24
N LYS A 5 -5.76 -25.45 -8.06
CA LYS A 5 -5.32 -24.88 -9.32
C LYS A 5 -4.43 -23.69 -9.01
N VAL A 6 -3.19 -23.71 -9.48
CA VAL A 6 -2.28 -22.57 -9.34
C VAL A 6 -2.81 -21.42 -10.18
N GLN A 7 -3.14 -20.32 -9.52
CA GLN A 7 -3.63 -19.12 -10.18
C GLN A 7 -2.49 -18.41 -10.94
N PRO A 8 -2.74 -17.88 -12.14
CA PRO A 8 -1.72 -17.16 -12.87
C PRO A 8 -1.44 -15.81 -12.21
N LYS A 9 -0.17 -15.39 -12.28
CA LYS A 9 0.30 -14.12 -11.70
C LYS A 9 0.85 -13.22 -12.79
N ALA A 10 0.65 -11.92 -12.65
CA ALA A 10 1.18 -10.90 -13.54
C ALA A 10 1.90 -9.82 -12.74
N TYR A 11 2.79 -9.06 -13.38
CA TYR A 11 3.43 -7.92 -12.74
C TYR A 11 3.39 -6.65 -13.58
N PHE A 12 3.48 -5.52 -12.89
CA PHE A 12 3.80 -4.20 -13.45
C PHE A 12 5.02 -3.63 -12.72
N ASP A 13 6.06 -3.27 -13.48
CA ASP A 13 7.11 -2.36 -13.02
C ASP A 13 6.64 -0.92 -13.29
N ILE A 14 6.59 -0.12 -12.24
CA ILE A 14 5.96 1.20 -12.28
C ILE A 14 7.00 2.29 -12.05
N THR A 15 6.92 3.33 -12.87
CA THR A 15 7.71 4.55 -12.74
C THR A 15 6.81 5.76 -12.57
N ASN A 16 7.34 6.81 -11.94
CA ASN A 16 6.74 8.13 -11.93
C ASN A 16 7.79 9.15 -12.44
N GLY A 17 7.64 9.58 -13.69
CA GLY A 17 8.70 10.30 -14.40
C GLY A 17 9.98 9.46 -14.47
N SER A 18 11.11 9.99 -13.98
CA SER A 18 12.39 9.26 -13.92
C SER A 18 12.55 8.37 -12.68
N LYS A 19 11.62 8.43 -11.72
CA LYS A 19 11.71 7.67 -10.47
C LYS A 19 11.10 6.28 -10.65
N LYS A 20 11.89 5.23 -10.39
CA LYS A 20 11.37 3.86 -10.25
C LYS A 20 10.62 3.72 -8.93
N LEU A 21 9.36 3.30 -8.96
CA LEU A 21 8.57 3.04 -7.75
C LEU A 21 8.75 1.58 -7.30
N GLY A 22 8.74 0.66 -8.26
CA GLY A 22 8.99 -0.77 -8.04
C GLY A 22 7.99 -1.65 -8.79
N ARG A 23 7.86 -2.89 -8.34
CA ARG A 23 6.99 -3.91 -8.92
C ARG A 23 5.71 -4.15 -8.11
N ALA A 24 4.57 -4.02 -8.76
CA ALA A 24 3.30 -4.56 -8.28
C ALA A 24 3.05 -5.93 -8.90
N VAL A 25 2.64 -6.91 -8.09
CA VAL A 25 2.32 -8.27 -8.55
C VAL A 25 0.86 -8.58 -8.22
N PHE A 26 0.17 -9.17 -9.19
CA PHE A 26 -1.24 -9.51 -9.14
C PHE A 26 -1.41 -11.01 -9.22
N GLU A 27 -2.26 -11.57 -8.36
CA GLU A 27 -2.82 -12.90 -8.56
C GLU A 27 -4.18 -12.75 -9.25
N LEU A 28 -4.40 -13.54 -10.31
CA LEU A 28 -5.59 -13.44 -11.16
C LEU A 28 -6.51 -14.64 -10.93
N TYR A 29 -7.82 -14.41 -10.95
CA TYR A 29 -8.83 -15.44 -10.70
C TYR A 29 -9.21 -16.15 -12.00
N ASP A 30 -8.35 -17.03 -12.50
CA ASP A 30 -8.57 -17.75 -13.77
C ASP A 30 -9.77 -18.71 -13.71
N ASP A 31 -10.13 -19.16 -12.51
CA ASP A 31 -11.32 -19.98 -12.25
C ASP A 31 -12.63 -19.19 -12.20
N LEU A 32 -12.61 -17.94 -11.70
CA LEU A 32 -13.80 -17.10 -11.54
C LEU A 32 -14.04 -16.15 -12.71
N ALA A 33 -12.97 -15.68 -13.36
CA ALA A 33 -12.98 -14.72 -14.46
C ALA A 33 -11.93 -15.09 -15.53
N PRO A 34 -12.08 -16.25 -16.20
CA PRO A 34 -11.09 -16.77 -17.16
C PRO A 34 -10.86 -15.82 -18.34
N LYS A 35 -11.91 -15.19 -18.88
CA LYS A 35 -11.77 -14.32 -20.06
C LYS A 35 -11.09 -13.01 -19.71
N ALA A 36 -11.44 -12.43 -18.56
CA ALA A 36 -10.76 -11.23 -18.07
C ALA A 36 -9.29 -11.52 -17.74
N THR A 37 -9.01 -12.67 -17.11
CA THR A 37 -7.66 -13.13 -16.77
C THR A 37 -6.81 -13.35 -18.02
N GLU A 38 -7.32 -14.09 -19.00
CA GLU A 38 -6.64 -14.33 -20.28
C GLU A 38 -6.34 -13.02 -21.01
N ASN A 39 -7.32 -12.11 -21.08
CA ASN A 39 -7.15 -10.80 -21.70
C ASN A 39 -6.04 -9.99 -21.05
N PHE A 40 -6.07 -9.88 -19.73
CA PHE A 40 -5.08 -9.13 -18.96
C PHE A 40 -3.68 -9.72 -19.13
N LEU A 41 -3.52 -11.04 -19.08
CA LEU A 41 -2.23 -11.71 -19.27
C LEU A 41 -1.65 -11.50 -20.67
N ASN A 42 -2.49 -11.58 -21.71
CA ASN A 42 -2.05 -11.37 -23.08
C ASN A 42 -1.62 -9.92 -23.31
N LEU A 43 -2.33 -8.95 -22.74
CA LEU A 43 -1.93 -7.55 -22.76
C LEU A 43 -0.66 -7.29 -21.92
N CYS A 44 -0.44 -8.01 -20.82
CA CYS A 44 0.84 -7.95 -20.08
C CYS A 44 2.01 -8.52 -20.89
N LYS A 45 1.81 -9.57 -21.68
CA LYS A 45 2.86 -10.18 -22.54
C LYS A 45 3.16 -9.35 -23.78
N GLY A 46 2.21 -8.53 -24.21
CA GLY A 46 2.18 -7.96 -25.54
C GLY A 46 1.63 -8.96 -26.55
N ILE A 47 0.59 -8.57 -27.27
CA ILE A 47 -0.05 -9.40 -28.30
C ILE A 47 -0.19 -8.60 -29.60
N THR A 48 0.07 -9.25 -30.73
CA THR A 48 -0.15 -8.66 -32.05
C THR A 48 -1.50 -9.09 -32.59
N LEU A 49 -2.37 -8.11 -32.87
CA LEU A 49 -3.68 -8.28 -33.49
C LEU A 49 -3.75 -7.38 -34.72
N ASN A 50 -4.12 -7.92 -35.89
CA ASN A 50 -4.16 -7.17 -37.16
C ASN A 50 -2.90 -6.32 -37.41
N ASP A 51 -1.71 -6.95 -37.31
CA ASP A 51 -0.40 -6.32 -37.51
C ASP A 51 -0.06 -5.17 -36.53
N LYS A 52 -0.83 -5.00 -35.45
CA LYS A 52 -0.58 -4.02 -34.38
C LYS A 52 -0.35 -4.71 -33.05
N THR A 53 0.71 -4.31 -32.36
CA THR A 53 1.02 -4.82 -31.02
C THR A 53 0.33 -3.99 -29.96
N TYR A 54 -0.40 -4.67 -29.07
CA TYR A 54 -1.08 -4.10 -27.92
C TYR A 54 -0.46 -4.64 -26.64
N SER A 55 -0.06 -3.75 -25.74
CA SER A 55 0.55 -4.10 -24.46
C SER A 55 0.18 -3.05 -23.41
N TYR A 56 0.19 -3.43 -22.13
CA TYR A 56 0.18 -2.46 -21.03
C TYR A 56 1.53 -1.77 -20.84
N GLN A 57 2.60 -2.30 -21.43
CA GLN A 57 3.91 -1.65 -21.42
C GLN A 57 3.80 -0.25 -22.03
N ASP A 58 4.45 0.73 -21.39
CA ASP A 58 4.47 2.14 -21.75
C ASP A 58 3.10 2.84 -21.68
N THR A 59 2.09 2.21 -21.06
CA THR A 59 0.79 2.85 -20.77
C THR A 59 0.83 3.59 -19.44
N ILE A 60 -0.10 4.54 -19.26
CA ILE A 60 -0.19 5.35 -18.05
C ILE A 60 -1.40 4.97 -17.19
N PHE A 61 -1.38 5.41 -15.94
CA PHE A 61 -2.60 5.47 -15.13
C PHE A 61 -3.36 6.75 -15.46
N ASP A 62 -4.47 6.60 -16.18
CA ASP A 62 -5.27 7.72 -16.71
C ASP A 62 -6.04 8.47 -15.61
N LYS A 63 -6.38 7.77 -14.52
CA LYS A 63 -7.23 8.33 -13.46
C LYS A 63 -6.80 7.81 -12.09
N VAL A 64 -6.66 8.71 -11.13
CA VAL A 64 -6.33 8.39 -9.74
C VAL A 64 -7.28 9.14 -8.82
N ILE A 65 -8.08 8.39 -8.05
CA ILE A 65 -8.99 8.96 -7.07
C ILE A 65 -8.66 8.39 -5.70
N LYS A 66 -8.15 9.24 -4.82
CA LYS A 66 -7.75 8.86 -3.46
C LYS A 66 -8.94 8.28 -2.69
N ASN A 67 -8.70 7.21 -1.93
CA ASN A 67 -9.68 6.43 -1.18
C ASN A 67 -10.77 5.77 -2.07
N PHE A 68 -10.51 5.65 -3.37
CA PHE A 68 -11.41 5.03 -4.32
C PHE A 68 -10.68 3.97 -5.15
N MET A 69 -9.95 4.40 -6.18
CA MET A 69 -9.26 3.52 -7.11
C MET A 69 -8.19 4.25 -7.94
N ILE A 70 -7.32 3.47 -8.55
CA ILE A 70 -6.43 3.90 -9.64
C ILE A 70 -6.80 3.14 -10.92
N GLN A 71 -6.93 3.83 -12.05
CA GLN A 71 -7.36 3.27 -13.33
C GLN A 71 -6.27 3.44 -14.37
N GLY A 72 -6.10 2.42 -15.21
CA GLY A 72 -5.16 2.42 -16.33
C GLY A 72 -5.59 1.45 -17.42
N GLY A 73 -4.67 1.16 -18.35
CA GLY A 73 -4.92 0.24 -19.45
C GLY A 73 -5.72 0.85 -20.60
N SER A 74 -5.74 2.19 -20.71
CA SER A 74 -6.24 2.86 -21.90
C SER A 74 -5.29 2.62 -23.06
N LEU A 75 -5.75 1.80 -24.00
CA LEU A 75 -5.10 1.59 -25.28
C LEU A 75 -5.80 2.44 -26.34
N ASN A 76 -5.16 2.62 -27.49
CA ASN A 76 -5.74 3.34 -28.64
C ASN A 76 -6.96 2.63 -29.27
N ALA A 77 -7.42 1.52 -28.69
CA ALA A 77 -8.62 0.78 -29.06
C ALA A 77 -9.14 0.00 -27.85
N ASN A 78 -10.41 -0.41 -27.88
CA ASN A 78 -10.89 -1.42 -26.94
C ASN A 78 -10.39 -2.80 -27.41
N VAL A 79 -9.52 -3.45 -26.65
CA VAL A 79 -8.86 -4.70 -27.05
C VAL A 79 -9.33 -5.86 -26.18
N SER A 80 -9.84 -6.89 -26.84
CA SER A 80 -10.24 -8.16 -26.24
C SER A 80 -9.55 -9.33 -26.92
N THR A 81 -8.45 -9.79 -26.33
CA THR A 81 -7.55 -10.77 -26.96
C THR A 81 -8.20 -12.15 -27.16
N ILE A 82 -9.24 -12.46 -26.40
CA ILE A 82 -9.96 -13.74 -26.41
C ILE A 82 -10.65 -14.04 -27.76
N TYR A 83 -10.79 -13.04 -28.63
CA TYR A 83 -11.37 -13.18 -29.97
C TYR A 83 -10.30 -13.16 -31.09
N GLY A 84 -9.01 -13.23 -30.75
CA GLY A 84 -7.91 -13.12 -31.71
C GLY A 84 -7.98 -11.81 -32.50
N ASP A 85 -7.69 -11.86 -33.80
CA ASP A 85 -7.71 -10.69 -34.70
C ASP A 85 -9.06 -9.96 -34.75
N GLN A 86 -10.17 -10.62 -34.39
CA GLN A 86 -11.48 -10.00 -34.32
C GLN A 86 -11.72 -9.25 -33.01
N GLY A 87 -10.77 -9.26 -32.08
CA GLY A 87 -10.88 -8.72 -30.72
C GLY A 87 -10.92 -7.21 -30.58
N ILE A 88 -10.59 -6.48 -31.64
CA ILE A 88 -10.66 -5.01 -31.64
C ILE A 88 -12.13 -4.58 -31.60
N ASN A 89 -12.49 -3.75 -30.61
CA ASN A 89 -13.83 -3.28 -30.32
C ASN A 89 -14.87 -4.39 -30.04
N LYS A 90 -14.40 -5.59 -29.67
CA LYS A 90 -15.30 -6.63 -29.14
C LYS A 90 -15.31 -6.55 -27.63
N PRO A 91 -16.49 -6.58 -26.99
CA PRO A 91 -16.56 -6.51 -25.54
C PRO A 91 -16.32 -7.88 -24.89
N ILE A 92 -15.73 -7.87 -23.69
CA ILE A 92 -15.66 -9.05 -22.82
C ILE A 92 -16.89 -9.03 -21.89
N PRO A 93 -17.66 -10.14 -21.78
CA PRO A 93 -18.80 -10.21 -20.87
C PRO A 93 -18.37 -10.13 -19.40
N GLY A 94 -19.31 -9.77 -18.51
CA GLY A 94 -19.05 -9.70 -17.08
C GLY A 94 -18.77 -11.07 -16.46
N GLU A 95 -17.76 -11.15 -15.59
CA GLU A 95 -17.36 -12.37 -14.86
C GLU A 95 -17.09 -12.06 -13.38
N ASN A 96 -17.27 -13.04 -12.49
CA ASN A 96 -17.08 -12.89 -11.03
C ASN A 96 -17.74 -11.63 -10.42
N LEU A 97 -19.03 -11.41 -10.73
CA LEU A 97 -19.78 -10.24 -10.26
C LEU A 97 -20.25 -10.36 -8.79
N SER A 98 -19.99 -11.50 -8.15
CA SER A 98 -20.39 -11.78 -6.77
C SER A 98 -19.41 -11.25 -5.71
N ASP A 99 -18.18 -10.87 -6.08
CA ASP A 99 -17.24 -10.26 -5.13
C ASP A 99 -17.79 -8.91 -4.63
N ASP A 100 -17.81 -8.74 -3.31
CA ASP A 100 -18.45 -7.61 -2.63
C ASP A 100 -17.55 -6.37 -2.50
N LEU A 101 -16.32 -6.43 -3.03
CA LEU A 101 -15.32 -5.37 -2.99
C LEU A 101 -15.15 -4.80 -1.57
N SER A 102 -15.25 -5.66 -0.57
CA SER A 102 -15.15 -5.32 0.85
C SER A 102 -13.76 -4.89 1.30
N HIS A 103 -12.73 -5.20 0.49
CA HIS A 103 -11.33 -4.96 0.79
C HIS A 103 -10.63 -4.19 -0.34
N PRO A 104 -9.57 -3.41 -0.03
CA PRO A 104 -8.75 -2.73 -1.04
C PRO A 104 -7.95 -3.74 -1.88
N PHE A 105 -7.28 -3.23 -2.91
CA PHE A 105 -6.36 -3.94 -3.79
C PHE A 105 -6.99 -5.01 -4.68
N LYS A 106 -8.29 -4.91 -4.94
CA LYS A 106 -8.99 -5.73 -5.92
C LYS A 106 -8.73 -5.19 -7.32
N LEU A 107 -8.44 -6.09 -8.25
CA LEU A 107 -8.22 -5.78 -9.67
C LEU A 107 -9.51 -6.04 -10.44
N CYS A 108 -10.02 -5.02 -11.11
CA CYS A 108 -11.35 -5.01 -11.71
C CYS A 108 -11.32 -4.48 -13.15
N MET A 109 -12.19 -5.01 -14.00
CA MET A 109 -12.36 -4.49 -15.36
C MET A 109 -13.11 -3.16 -15.32
N ALA A 110 -12.61 -2.13 -15.99
CA ALA A 110 -13.36 -0.90 -16.18
C ALA A 110 -14.35 -1.06 -17.34
N ASN A 111 -15.53 -0.45 -17.21
CA ASN A 111 -16.56 -0.42 -18.24
C ASN A 111 -17.31 0.92 -18.22
N ASN A 112 -18.08 1.19 -19.28
CA ASN A 112 -18.85 2.42 -19.45
C ASN A 112 -20.31 2.30 -18.95
N GLY A 113 -20.53 1.51 -17.89
CA GLY A 113 -21.85 1.31 -17.28
C GLY A 113 -22.62 0.08 -17.78
N ASP A 114 -22.10 -0.63 -18.78
CA ASP A 114 -22.58 -1.96 -19.16
C ASP A 114 -21.56 -3.02 -18.72
N VAL A 115 -21.98 -3.88 -17.80
CA VAL A 115 -21.17 -4.96 -17.22
C VAL A 115 -20.70 -5.97 -18.27
N ASN A 116 -21.34 -6.03 -19.44
CA ASN A 116 -20.95 -6.90 -20.54
C ASN A 116 -20.09 -6.20 -21.59
N CYS A 117 -19.70 -4.94 -21.37
CA CYS A 117 -18.92 -4.12 -22.29
C CYS A 117 -17.52 -3.81 -21.74
N ASN A 118 -16.80 -4.84 -21.28
CA ASN A 118 -15.44 -4.68 -20.77
C ASN A 118 -14.41 -4.71 -21.91
N GLY A 119 -13.21 -4.19 -21.64
CA GLY A 119 -12.15 -4.01 -22.62
C GLY A 119 -10.74 -4.22 -22.10
N SER A 120 -9.80 -3.35 -22.47
CA SER A 120 -8.44 -3.37 -21.92
C SER A 120 -8.28 -2.57 -20.62
N GLN A 121 -9.19 -1.63 -20.35
CA GLN A 121 -9.08 -0.77 -19.17
C GLN A 121 -9.40 -1.55 -17.89
N PHE A 122 -8.63 -1.27 -16.85
CA PHE A 122 -8.79 -1.87 -15.54
C PHE A 122 -8.64 -0.80 -14.46
N PHE A 123 -9.12 -1.11 -13.26
CA PHE A 123 -8.81 -0.33 -12.07
C PHE A 123 -8.42 -1.24 -10.90
N ILE A 124 -7.65 -0.66 -9.98
CA ILE A 124 -7.26 -1.29 -8.72
C ILE A 124 -7.92 -0.48 -7.60
N THR A 125 -8.72 -1.14 -6.75
CA THR A 125 -9.33 -0.46 -5.61
C THR A 125 -8.28 -0.09 -4.57
N THR A 126 -8.44 1.05 -3.91
CA THR A 126 -7.56 1.48 -2.80
C THR A 126 -8.31 1.64 -1.48
N SER A 127 -9.62 1.42 -1.50
CA SER A 127 -10.46 1.37 -0.31
C SER A 127 -11.61 0.40 -0.56
N LYS A 128 -12.43 0.14 0.46
CA LYS A 128 -13.66 -0.65 0.35
C LYS A 128 -14.65 0.02 -0.60
N GLN A 129 -15.07 -0.70 -1.65
CA GLN A 129 -15.98 -0.20 -2.70
C GLN A 129 -17.23 -1.07 -2.87
N SER A 130 -17.91 -1.43 -1.78
CA SER A 130 -19.07 -2.34 -1.84
C SER A 130 -20.25 -1.83 -2.68
N HIS A 131 -20.35 -0.52 -2.95
CA HIS A 131 -21.37 0.04 -3.83
C HIS A 131 -21.14 -0.24 -5.33
N MET A 132 -19.95 -0.72 -5.68
CA MET A 132 -19.55 -1.14 -7.03
C MET A 132 -19.76 -2.65 -7.27
N ALA A 133 -20.06 -3.42 -6.21
CA ALA A 133 -20.31 -4.85 -6.31
C ALA A 133 -21.41 -5.15 -7.34
N GLY A 134 -21.23 -6.22 -8.14
CA GLY A 134 -22.13 -6.60 -9.22
C GLY A 134 -22.01 -5.79 -10.52
N LYS A 135 -21.26 -4.67 -10.55
CA LYS A 135 -21.17 -3.78 -11.73
C LYS A 135 -19.88 -3.94 -12.54
N TYR A 136 -18.85 -4.54 -11.95
CA TYR A 136 -17.53 -4.68 -12.56
C TYR A 136 -17.02 -6.09 -12.32
N SER A 137 -16.36 -6.67 -13.33
CA SER A 137 -15.74 -7.98 -13.20
C SER A 137 -14.52 -7.89 -12.30
N VAL A 138 -14.51 -8.63 -11.19
CA VAL A 138 -13.37 -8.71 -10.29
C VAL A 138 -12.54 -9.92 -10.68
N PHE A 139 -11.34 -9.69 -11.21
CA PHE A 139 -10.54 -10.76 -11.85
C PHE A 139 -9.17 -10.96 -11.22
N GLY A 140 -8.86 -10.26 -10.13
CA GLY A 140 -7.64 -10.52 -9.37
C GLY A 140 -7.48 -9.63 -8.15
N HIS A 141 -6.30 -9.67 -7.55
CA HIS A 141 -5.89 -8.77 -6.48
C HIS A 141 -4.38 -8.60 -6.41
N VAL A 142 -3.92 -7.55 -5.72
CA VAL A 142 -2.49 -7.28 -5.51
C VAL A 142 -1.95 -8.17 -4.38
N ILE A 143 -0.94 -8.97 -4.69
CA ILE A 143 -0.23 -9.82 -3.71
C ILE A 143 1.11 -9.22 -3.27
N HIS A 144 1.76 -8.43 -4.12
CA HIS A 144 2.97 -7.70 -3.77
C HIS A 144 2.94 -6.28 -4.33
N GLY A 145 3.63 -5.34 -3.66
CA GLY A 145 3.72 -3.96 -4.12
C GLY A 145 2.51 -3.11 -3.76
N LYS A 146 1.72 -3.49 -2.74
CA LYS A 146 0.63 -2.64 -2.20
C LYS A 146 1.12 -1.24 -1.83
N SER A 147 2.35 -1.14 -1.33
CA SER A 147 2.99 0.16 -1.04
C SER A 147 3.17 1.05 -2.26
N ILE A 148 3.36 0.46 -3.44
CA ILE A 148 3.46 1.18 -4.72
C ILE A 148 2.08 1.67 -5.14
N ILE A 149 1.05 0.84 -5.02
CA ILE A 149 -0.35 1.24 -5.29
C ILE A 149 -0.76 2.43 -4.41
N ARG A 150 -0.40 2.39 -3.12
CA ARG A 150 -0.59 3.52 -2.18
C ARG A 150 0.22 4.77 -2.55
N GLU A 151 1.39 4.62 -3.17
CA GLU A 151 2.17 5.77 -3.65
C GLU A 151 1.52 6.41 -4.88
N ILE A 152 1.01 5.60 -5.81
CA ILE A 152 0.25 6.07 -6.98
C ILE A 152 -1.02 6.79 -6.53
N GLU A 153 -1.77 6.22 -5.57
CA GLU A 153 -2.99 6.82 -5.02
C GLU A 153 -2.77 8.24 -4.45
N ARG A 154 -1.56 8.54 -3.97
CA ARG A 154 -1.21 9.80 -3.31
C ARG A 154 -0.59 10.84 -4.24
N VAL A 155 -0.45 10.54 -5.54
CA VAL A 155 0.02 11.54 -6.50
C VAL A 155 -0.98 12.70 -6.61
N LYS A 156 -0.48 13.87 -6.96
CA LYS A 156 -1.35 15.03 -7.22
C LYS A 156 -2.11 14.81 -8.51
N THR A 157 -3.39 15.17 -8.49
CA THR A 157 -4.28 15.06 -9.64
C THR A 157 -4.92 16.40 -9.93
N ASN A 158 -5.30 16.59 -11.19
CA ASN A 158 -6.06 17.76 -11.63
C ASN A 158 -7.56 17.59 -11.30
N LYS A 159 -8.40 18.51 -11.78
CA LYS A 159 -9.85 18.50 -11.50
C LYS A 159 -10.60 17.32 -12.14
N ASP A 160 -10.01 16.66 -13.12
CA ASP A 160 -10.58 15.50 -13.82
C ASP A 160 -9.99 14.17 -13.29
N ASP A 161 -9.32 14.23 -12.14
CA ASP A 161 -8.64 13.12 -11.47
C ASP A 161 -7.45 12.52 -12.26
N VAL A 162 -6.94 13.25 -13.26
CA VAL A 162 -5.76 12.84 -14.03
C VAL A 162 -4.49 13.19 -13.24
N PRO A 163 -3.55 12.25 -13.05
CA PRO A 163 -2.26 12.54 -12.40
C PRO A 163 -1.50 13.68 -13.08
N GLU A 164 -1.01 14.64 -12.29
CA GLU A 164 -0.13 15.72 -12.80
C GLU A 164 1.25 15.18 -13.20
N SER A 165 1.62 14.03 -12.65
CA SER A 165 2.88 13.34 -12.93
C SER A 165 2.63 12.08 -13.74
N ASN A 166 3.49 11.77 -14.71
CA ASN A 166 3.36 10.60 -15.56
C ASN A 166 3.69 9.31 -14.78
N VAL A 167 2.66 8.65 -14.26
CA VAL A 167 2.78 7.31 -13.68
C VAL A 167 2.62 6.30 -14.81
N VAL A 168 3.70 5.58 -15.12
CA VAL A 168 3.81 4.69 -16.29
C VAL A 168 4.02 3.25 -15.85
N ILE A 169 3.39 2.31 -16.55
CA ILE A 169 3.72 0.89 -16.53
C ILE A 169 4.94 0.70 -17.44
N ASP A 170 6.13 0.81 -16.86
CA ASP A 170 7.41 0.76 -17.58
C ASP A 170 7.65 -0.63 -18.21
N GLN A 171 7.34 -1.69 -17.47
CA GLN A 171 7.40 -3.07 -17.95
C GLN A 171 6.24 -3.88 -17.34
N CYS A 172 5.76 -4.88 -18.07
CA CYS A 172 4.73 -5.79 -17.60
C CYS A 172 4.97 -7.21 -18.13
N GLY A 173 4.34 -8.19 -17.50
CA GLY A 173 4.45 -9.57 -17.94
C GLY A 173 3.81 -10.57 -16.99
N VAL A 174 4.04 -11.85 -17.28
CA VAL A 174 3.75 -12.94 -16.34
C VAL A 174 4.79 -12.93 -15.24
N TRP A 175 4.36 -13.12 -14.00
CA TRP A 175 5.25 -13.22 -12.86
C TRP A 175 5.28 -14.65 -12.33
N THR A 176 6.46 -15.11 -11.93
CA THR A 176 6.68 -16.40 -11.29
C THR A 176 7.41 -16.19 -9.96
N ASP A 177 7.27 -17.12 -9.01
CA ASP A 177 7.78 -16.96 -7.65
C ASP A 177 9.33 -16.84 -7.55
N ASP A 178 10.05 -17.19 -8.61
CA ASP A 178 11.50 -16.99 -8.75
C ASP A 178 11.90 -15.57 -9.19
N MET A 179 10.96 -14.77 -9.69
CA MET A 179 11.22 -13.40 -10.13
C MET A 179 11.26 -12.43 -8.94
N PRO A 180 12.18 -11.46 -8.92
CA PRO A 180 12.26 -10.50 -7.83
C PRO A 180 11.05 -9.55 -7.83
N VAL A 181 10.79 -8.97 -6.65
CA VAL A 181 9.86 -7.86 -6.46
C VAL A 181 10.67 -6.62 -6.04
N PRO A 182 11.28 -5.91 -7.00
CA PRO A 182 12.05 -4.71 -6.69
C PRO A 182 11.13 -3.63 -6.12
N ILE A 183 11.49 -3.06 -4.98
CA ILE A 183 10.73 -2.00 -4.31
C ILE A 183 11.71 -0.94 -3.83
N PHE A 184 11.39 0.32 -4.13
CA PHE A 184 12.28 1.46 -3.86
C PHE A 184 11.73 2.42 -2.80
N ASN A 185 10.52 2.16 -2.29
CA ASN A 185 9.83 3.01 -1.31
C ASN A 185 9.58 2.32 0.05
N ALA A 186 9.93 1.04 0.18
CA ALA A 186 9.68 0.20 1.34
C ALA A 186 10.71 -0.93 1.41
N SER A 187 10.70 -1.71 2.49
CA SER A 187 11.56 -2.88 2.65
C SER A 187 10.72 -4.10 3.01
N TYR A 188 10.75 -5.13 2.15
CA TYR A 188 10.03 -6.40 2.35
C TYR A 188 10.92 -7.51 2.95
N ASP A 189 12.13 -7.18 3.44
CA ASP A 189 12.99 -8.14 4.14
C ASP A 189 12.28 -8.65 5.41
N THR A 190 12.04 -9.95 5.51
CA THR A 190 11.32 -10.56 6.64
C THR A 190 12.21 -10.81 7.86
N ILE A 191 13.49 -10.40 7.83
CA ILE A 191 14.41 -10.50 8.95
C ILE A 191 13.79 -9.98 10.26
N GLY A 192 14.01 -10.71 11.36
CA GLY A 192 13.42 -10.37 12.65
C GLY A 192 11.91 -10.65 12.73
N GLY A 193 11.34 -11.38 11.76
CA GLY A 193 9.92 -11.73 11.74
C GLY A 193 9.01 -10.60 11.29
N ASP A 194 9.52 -9.65 10.49
CA ASP A 194 8.70 -8.59 9.91
C ASP A 194 7.91 -9.12 8.69
N ILE A 195 6.74 -9.69 8.97
CA ILE A 195 5.78 -10.20 7.96
C ILE A 195 4.64 -9.22 7.65
N TYR A 196 4.69 -8.03 8.24
CA TYR A 196 3.56 -7.10 8.29
C TYR A 196 3.47 -6.24 7.02
N GLU A 197 2.30 -5.67 6.73
CA GLU A 197 2.14 -4.77 5.57
C GLU A 197 2.84 -3.42 5.80
N GLU A 198 3.25 -2.74 4.71
CA GLU A 198 3.96 -1.45 4.80
C GLU A 198 3.11 -0.33 5.42
N TYR A 199 1.79 -0.42 5.26
CA TYR A 199 0.80 0.47 5.86
C TYR A 199 -0.07 -0.33 6.84
N PRO A 200 -0.24 0.16 8.09
CA PRO A 200 -0.96 -0.57 9.11
C PRO A 200 -2.44 -0.79 8.77
N GLU A 201 -3.07 0.16 8.06
CA GLU A 201 -4.47 0.04 7.62
C GLU A 201 -4.72 -1.12 6.63
N ASP A 202 -3.66 -1.62 6.00
CA ASP A 202 -3.71 -2.70 5.01
C ASP A 202 -3.44 -4.08 5.64
N ASP A 203 -3.02 -4.14 6.90
CA ASP A 203 -2.64 -5.36 7.62
C ASP A 203 -3.81 -5.98 8.41
N ASN A 204 -4.80 -6.50 7.70
CA ASN A 204 -6.04 -7.00 8.32
C ASN A 204 -5.97 -8.45 8.81
N SER A 205 -4.87 -9.17 8.58
CA SER A 205 -4.79 -10.62 8.81
C SER A 205 -3.63 -11.08 9.69
N ASN A 206 -2.58 -10.27 9.91
CA ASN A 206 -1.40 -10.75 10.65
C ASN A 206 -1.49 -10.54 12.18
N PHE A 207 -2.41 -9.70 12.67
CA PHE A 207 -2.62 -9.46 14.09
C PHE A 207 -3.99 -8.83 14.37
N ASN A 208 -4.43 -8.88 15.63
CA ASN A 208 -5.63 -8.18 16.06
C ASN A 208 -5.36 -6.67 16.23
N GLN A 209 -5.86 -5.85 15.30
CA GLN A 209 -5.71 -4.39 15.32
C GLN A 209 -6.37 -3.71 16.53
N GLU A 210 -7.36 -4.35 17.18
CA GLU A 210 -8.01 -3.83 18.38
C GLU A 210 -7.18 -4.10 19.66
N SER A 211 -6.17 -4.97 19.58
CA SER A 211 -5.31 -5.32 20.71
C SER A 211 -4.08 -4.40 20.76
N THR A 212 -4.07 -3.49 21.73
CA THR A 212 -2.94 -2.59 22.00
C THR A 212 -1.63 -3.33 22.24
N GLU A 213 -1.69 -4.49 22.92
CA GLU A 213 -0.51 -5.32 23.20
C GLU A 213 0.07 -5.93 21.92
N GLU A 214 -0.79 -6.52 21.07
CA GLU A 214 -0.35 -7.10 19.81
C GLU A 214 0.22 -6.02 18.89
N ALA A 215 -0.48 -4.89 18.75
CA ALA A 215 -0.02 -3.75 17.95
C ALA A 215 1.35 -3.23 18.44
N PHE A 216 1.57 -3.17 19.77
CA PHE A 216 2.87 -2.82 20.33
C PHE A 216 3.94 -3.86 19.99
N SER A 217 3.60 -5.15 20.06
CA SER A 217 4.52 -6.22 19.69
C SER A 217 4.89 -6.15 18.21
N VAL A 218 3.94 -5.87 17.32
CA VAL A 218 4.16 -5.69 15.89
C VAL A 218 5.13 -4.52 15.64
N ALA A 219 4.81 -3.34 16.17
CA ALA A 219 5.66 -2.16 16.04
C ALA A 219 7.10 -2.40 16.56
N SER A 220 7.22 -3.13 17.68
CA SER A 220 8.51 -3.50 18.26
C SER A 220 9.31 -4.45 17.36
N LYS A 221 8.67 -5.49 16.81
CA LYS A 221 9.29 -6.43 15.86
C LYS A 221 9.79 -5.72 14.60
N ILE A 222 9.00 -4.83 14.02
CA ILE A 222 9.40 -4.04 12.84
C ILE A 222 10.62 -3.16 13.17
N LYS A 223 10.63 -2.52 14.35
CA LYS A 223 11.79 -1.72 14.81
C LYS A 223 13.03 -2.57 15.04
N GLU A 224 12.87 -3.79 15.57
CA GLU A 224 13.98 -4.73 15.75
C GLU A 224 14.50 -5.26 14.41
N SER A 225 13.62 -5.57 13.46
CA SER A 225 13.98 -5.87 12.07
C SER A 225 14.88 -4.77 11.49
N GLY A 226 14.46 -3.51 11.60
CA GLY A 226 15.29 -2.37 11.18
C GLY A 226 16.65 -2.29 11.88
N THR A 227 16.72 -2.69 13.16
CA THR A 227 17.98 -2.74 13.91
C THR A 227 18.91 -3.84 13.42
N LEU A 228 18.37 -5.01 13.05
CA LEU A 228 19.14 -6.12 12.48
C LEU A 228 19.67 -5.74 11.09
N VAL A 229 18.84 -5.14 10.24
CA VAL A 229 19.24 -4.65 8.92
C VAL A 229 20.32 -3.56 9.05
N PHE A 230 20.17 -2.64 10.00
CA PHE A 230 21.17 -1.60 10.27
C PHE A 230 22.53 -2.19 10.67
N LYS A 231 22.52 -3.20 11.54
CA LYS A 231 23.75 -3.91 11.96
C LYS A 231 24.44 -4.65 10.81
N LYS A 232 23.68 -5.12 9.79
CA LYS A 232 24.24 -5.68 8.56
C LYS A 232 24.89 -4.64 7.64
N GLY A 233 24.70 -3.35 7.91
CA GLY A 233 25.26 -2.23 7.14
C GLY A 233 24.31 -1.64 6.10
N ASP A 234 23.13 -2.22 5.90
CA ASP A 234 22.12 -1.71 4.97
C ASP A 234 21.28 -0.61 5.63
N LYS A 235 21.77 0.61 5.54
CA LYS A 235 21.18 1.77 6.22
C LYS A 235 19.89 2.24 5.56
N GLU A 236 19.72 1.99 4.26
CA GLU A 236 18.54 2.43 3.52
C GLU A 236 17.34 1.55 3.84
N ASN A 237 17.49 0.21 3.80
CA ASN A 237 16.43 -0.69 4.23
C ASN A 237 16.12 -0.54 5.72
N ALA A 238 17.15 -0.33 6.57
CA ALA A 238 16.92 -0.01 7.98
C ALA A 238 16.07 1.24 8.16
N ARG A 239 16.33 2.31 7.39
CA ARG A 239 15.51 3.52 7.39
C ARG A 239 14.05 3.21 7.02
N PHE A 240 13.79 2.42 5.97
CA PHE A 240 12.42 2.03 5.60
C PHE A 240 11.71 1.26 6.73
N LYS A 241 12.38 0.29 7.35
CA LYS A 241 11.84 -0.45 8.50
C LYS A 241 11.50 0.45 9.68
N TYR A 242 12.36 1.43 10.00
CA TYR A 242 12.05 2.38 11.07
C TYR A 242 10.90 3.34 10.73
N ILE A 243 10.78 3.76 9.46
CA ILE A 243 9.63 4.56 9.00
C ILE A 243 8.35 3.73 9.14
N LYS A 244 8.37 2.47 8.71
CA LYS A 244 7.25 1.53 8.87
C LYS A 244 6.88 1.35 10.35
N ALA A 245 7.85 1.07 11.22
CA ALA A 245 7.62 0.98 12.66
C ALA A 245 6.95 2.26 13.22
N LEU A 246 7.39 3.44 12.77
CA LEU A 246 6.79 4.70 13.18
C LEU A 246 5.34 4.83 12.72
N ARG A 247 4.96 4.32 11.54
CA ARG A 247 3.55 4.30 11.09
C ARG A 247 2.68 3.45 12.02
N TYR A 248 3.10 2.23 12.34
CA TYR A 248 2.39 1.36 13.28
C TYR A 248 2.27 1.99 14.68
N ILE A 249 3.33 2.63 15.16
CA ILE A 249 3.31 3.35 16.44
C ILE A 249 2.29 4.49 16.41
N MET A 250 2.22 5.24 15.30
CA MET A 250 1.32 6.38 15.19
C MET A 250 -0.13 5.99 15.02
N GLU A 251 -0.40 4.86 14.38
CA GLU A 251 -1.75 4.33 14.17
C GLU A 251 -2.34 3.76 15.47
N PHE A 252 -1.57 2.94 16.20
CA PHE A 252 -2.08 2.16 17.32
C PHE A 252 -1.72 2.70 18.70
N ILE A 253 -1.11 3.89 18.80
CA ILE A 253 -0.86 4.49 20.10
C ILE A 253 -2.19 4.79 20.81
N PRO A 254 -2.45 4.21 22.00
CA PRO A 254 -3.73 4.40 22.67
C PRO A 254 -3.85 5.83 23.24
N ASP A 255 -5.07 6.23 23.56
CA ASP A 255 -5.29 7.48 24.31
C ASP A 255 -4.67 7.35 25.72
N PRO A 256 -3.93 8.36 26.21
CA PRO A 256 -3.34 8.34 27.56
C PRO A 256 -4.36 8.12 28.69
N ASP A 257 -5.61 8.50 28.51
CA ASP A 257 -6.67 8.33 29.50
C ASP A 257 -7.33 6.94 29.43
N GLN A 258 -7.30 6.29 28.26
CA GLN A 258 -7.83 4.94 28.07
C GLN A 258 -6.84 3.87 28.54
N ASP A 259 -5.57 3.98 28.14
CA ASP A 259 -4.54 3.00 28.46
C ASP A 259 -3.19 3.66 28.81
N PRO A 260 -3.05 4.19 30.04
CA PRO A 260 -1.89 4.97 30.43
C PRO A 260 -0.59 4.15 30.52
N GLU A 261 -0.68 2.83 30.70
CA GLU A 261 0.51 1.96 30.76
C GLU A 261 1.05 1.71 29.35
N TRP A 262 0.18 1.28 28.43
CA TRP A 262 0.60 1.04 27.05
C TRP A 262 0.97 2.33 26.35
N TYR A 263 0.27 3.44 26.61
CA TYR A 263 0.66 4.76 26.10
C TYR A 263 2.13 5.07 26.42
N LYS A 264 2.58 4.85 27.66
CA LYS A 264 3.99 5.07 28.04
C LYS A 264 4.94 4.17 27.27
N LYS A 265 4.58 2.90 27.04
CA LYS A 265 5.38 1.95 26.25
C LYS A 265 5.51 2.41 24.80
N PHE A 266 4.39 2.76 24.14
CA PHE A 266 4.38 3.31 22.78
C PHE A 266 5.20 4.58 22.66
N ILE A 267 5.10 5.48 23.66
CA ILE A 267 5.91 6.69 23.70
C ILE A 267 7.40 6.38 23.78
N ASP A 268 7.83 5.46 24.64
CA ASP A 268 9.23 5.06 24.73
C ASP A 268 9.74 4.46 23.40
N LEU A 269 8.91 3.60 22.78
CA LEU A 269 9.21 3.03 21.48
C LEU A 269 9.33 4.11 20.39
N LYS A 270 8.39 5.07 20.35
CA LYS A 270 8.39 6.21 19.41
C LYS A 270 9.69 7.02 19.52
N LYS A 271 10.14 7.32 20.74
CA LYS A 271 11.39 8.05 20.98
C LYS A 271 12.59 7.30 20.42
N LYS A 272 12.71 6.01 20.73
CA LYS A 272 13.78 5.15 20.22
C LYS A 272 13.78 5.09 18.69
N THR A 273 12.60 4.99 18.07
CA THR A 273 12.45 4.97 16.61
C THR A 273 12.90 6.27 15.95
N TYR A 274 12.54 7.45 16.50
CA TYR A 274 13.03 8.73 15.97
C TYR A 274 14.55 8.87 16.06
N LEU A 275 15.16 8.47 17.18
CA LEU A 275 16.61 8.53 17.34
C LEU A 275 17.32 7.62 16.33
N ASN A 276 16.79 6.41 16.12
CA ASN A 276 17.29 5.48 15.10
C ASN A 276 17.15 6.05 13.68
N LEU A 277 16.02 6.69 13.36
CA LEU A 277 15.80 7.35 12.07
C LEU A 277 16.79 8.49 11.83
N SER A 278 16.98 9.37 12.82
CA SER A 278 17.95 10.45 12.75
C SER A 278 19.37 9.91 12.51
N LEU A 279 19.76 8.84 13.23
CA LEU A 279 21.05 8.18 13.04
C LEU A 279 21.21 7.59 11.63
N CYS A 280 20.18 6.90 11.12
CA CYS A 280 20.20 6.38 9.74
C CYS A 280 20.37 7.51 8.72
N CYS A 281 19.61 8.59 8.85
CA CYS A 281 19.68 9.73 7.93
C CYS A 281 21.06 10.40 7.98
N LEU A 282 21.63 10.57 9.18
CA LEU A 282 22.99 11.08 9.35
C LEU A 282 24.02 10.21 8.63
N GLN A 283 23.95 8.89 8.78
CA GLN A 283 24.88 7.96 8.13
C GLN A 283 24.67 7.84 6.60
N LEU A 284 23.46 8.13 6.12
CA LEU A 284 23.13 8.25 4.69
C LEU A 284 23.46 9.64 4.11
N LYS A 285 23.97 10.57 4.93
CA LYS A 285 24.24 11.98 4.57
C LYS A 285 22.99 12.75 4.13
N ASP A 286 21.81 12.30 4.54
CA ASP A 286 20.54 12.99 4.36
C ASP A 286 20.30 13.93 5.55
N TYR A 287 21.03 15.04 5.56
CA TYR A 287 21.04 15.98 6.69
C TYR A 287 19.69 16.67 6.89
N HIS A 288 18.93 16.92 5.82
CA HIS A 288 17.62 17.54 5.90
C HIS A 288 16.66 16.65 6.71
N ARG A 289 16.50 15.38 6.31
CA ARG A 289 15.62 14.46 7.04
C ARG A 289 16.13 14.17 8.45
N CYS A 290 17.45 14.16 8.65
CA CYS A 290 18.02 14.05 9.99
C CYS A 290 17.54 15.19 10.91
N ILE A 291 17.58 16.43 10.44
CA ILE A 291 17.10 17.60 11.19
C ILE A 291 15.59 17.50 11.42
N ASP A 292 14.82 17.07 10.42
CA ASP A 292 13.37 16.90 10.55
C ASP A 292 13.02 15.91 11.67
N TYR A 293 13.60 14.70 11.66
CA TYR A 293 13.32 13.70 12.69
C TYR A 293 13.77 14.13 14.09
N CYS A 294 14.91 14.81 14.20
CA CYS A 294 15.35 15.42 15.46
C CYS A 294 14.37 16.49 15.95
N SER A 295 13.87 17.32 15.04
CA SER A 295 12.92 18.40 15.34
C SER A 295 11.55 17.86 15.74
N TYR A 296 11.05 16.84 15.03
CA TYR A 296 9.80 16.16 15.36
C TYR A 296 9.86 15.56 16.76
N TYR A 297 10.97 14.88 17.10
CA TYR A 297 11.21 14.39 18.45
C TYR A 297 11.19 15.53 19.49
N TRP A 298 11.89 16.63 19.23
CA TRP A 298 11.99 17.76 20.16
C TRP A 298 10.66 18.48 20.39
N ILE A 299 9.95 18.82 19.32
CA ILE A 299 8.64 19.50 19.37
C ILE A 299 7.66 18.64 20.15
N TRP A 300 7.58 17.35 19.79
CA TRP A 300 6.69 16.40 20.43
C TRP A 300 7.02 16.24 21.92
N MET A 301 8.30 16.09 22.28
CA MET A 301 8.72 15.97 23.68
C MET A 301 8.41 17.23 24.49
N THR A 302 8.56 18.42 23.89
CA THR A 302 8.20 19.69 24.54
C THR A 302 6.70 19.77 24.84
N GLN A 303 5.85 19.35 23.89
CA GLN A 303 4.40 19.29 24.09
C GLN A 303 4.02 18.27 25.16
N TYR A 304 4.61 17.07 25.13
CA TYR A 304 4.39 16.03 26.12
C TYR A 304 4.74 16.49 27.54
N LEU A 305 5.91 17.13 27.72
CA LEU A 305 6.32 17.66 29.03
C LEU A 305 5.40 18.78 29.52
N ARG A 306 4.98 19.70 28.64
CA ARG A 306 4.03 20.77 28.98
C ARG A 306 2.69 20.21 29.45
N ASN A 307 2.16 19.19 28.78
CA ASN A 307 0.89 18.55 29.16
C ASN A 307 1.00 17.83 30.50
N LYS A 308 2.12 17.14 30.76
CA LYS A 308 2.38 16.50 32.05
C LYS A 308 2.49 17.50 33.20
N THR A 309 3.13 18.65 32.98
CA THR A 309 3.20 19.73 33.98
C THR A 309 1.83 20.35 34.25
N ARG A 310 1.02 20.56 33.20
CA ARG A 310 -0.37 21.04 33.34
C ARG A 310 -1.26 20.07 34.12
N GLN A 311 -1.19 18.77 33.82
CA GLN A 311 -1.92 17.74 34.57
C GLN A 311 -1.52 17.72 36.06
N ARG A 312 -0.22 17.79 36.36
CA ARG A 312 0.28 17.88 37.75
C ARG A 312 -0.24 19.10 38.51
N HIS A 313 -0.20 20.28 37.88
CA HIS A 313 -0.76 21.50 38.48
C HIS A 313 -2.28 21.42 38.70
N CYS A 314 -3.01 20.74 37.81
CA CYS A 314 -4.45 20.54 37.99
C CYS A 314 -4.74 19.58 39.16
N SER A 315 -4.00 18.46 39.25
CA SER A 315 -4.14 17.51 40.37
C SER A 315 -3.72 18.10 41.72
N GLU A 316 -2.65 18.90 41.76
CA GLU A 316 -2.20 19.60 42.98
C GLU A 316 -3.23 20.64 43.44
N LYS A 317 -3.86 21.39 42.52
CA LYS A 317 -4.96 22.31 42.85
C LYS A 317 -6.18 21.59 43.42
N VAL A 318 -6.54 20.43 42.86
CA VAL A 318 -7.67 19.63 43.36
C VAL A 318 -7.38 19.08 44.75
N GLN A 319 -6.17 18.59 45.01
CA GLN A 319 -5.75 18.14 46.35
C GLN A 319 -5.72 19.27 47.37
N LEU A 320 -5.19 20.46 47.02
CA LEU A 320 -5.17 21.62 47.92
C LEU A 320 -6.58 22.11 48.26
N THR A 321 -7.53 22.02 47.33
CA THR A 321 -8.94 22.41 47.54
C THR A 321 -9.69 21.42 48.45
N LEU A 322 -9.30 20.14 48.44
CA LEU A 322 -9.85 19.11 49.32
C LEU A 322 -9.27 19.20 50.74
N VAL A 323 -8.00 19.55 50.89
CA VAL A 323 -7.35 19.73 52.20
C VAL A 323 -7.80 21.02 52.90
N SER A 324 -8.20 22.06 52.16
CA SER A 324 -8.75 23.30 52.75
C SER A 324 -10.24 23.22 53.17
N LYS A 325 -10.87 22.05 53.03
CA LYS A 325 -12.29 21.81 53.37
C LYS A 325 -12.49 20.81 54.52
N ILE A 326 -11.42 20.41 55.21
CA ILE A 326 -11.41 19.61 56.45
C ILE A 326 -10.98 20.53 57.58
#